data_AF-A0A0Q4IF72-F1
#
_entry.id   AF-A0A0Q4IF72-F1
#
_cell.length_a   1.000
_cell.length_b   1.000
_cell.length_c   1.000
_cell.angle_alpha   90.00
_cell.angle_beta   90.00
_cell.angle_gamma   90.00
#
_symmetry.space_group_name_H-M   'P 1'
#
loop_
_entity.id
_entity.type
_entity.pdbx_description
1 polymer ?
#
loop_
_entity_poly.entity_id
_entity_poly.type
_entity_poly.pdbx_seq_one_letter_code
_entity_poly.pdbx_strand_id
1 'polypeptide(L)'
;MAEGWIVERGIGETRAARLVDGAIVEARIEPDDLLRAGTILTARLVRRLPVRNEGIVAWDDGEALLHPLPRAVTEGATLRIEITRPALPEPGKPKRARARPAAPDAVLGPAPSLADLPGAQLPGPYDRDLLADAGWAELIEEAATRTVMFVGGALSIHPTPAMTLIDIDGDLAPADLAIAGARAAARAIARLDITGSIGIDLPTVGDKAVRIAAADAVDSALPQPFDRTAVNGFGFLQIVRRRSRASLIELFADPAAHARVLLRQAERTGGSGERTLTAHPAVVAVIAAHPDWVAAVERMLGTALALRGDAMLAISGGHVQARFP
;
A
#
# COMPACT_ATOMS: atom_id res chain seq x y z
N MET A 1 -26.12 2.97 -0.43
CA MET A 1 -24.77 2.48 -0.82
C MET A 1 -23.90 2.50 0.42
N ALA A 2 -22.87 1.65 0.50
CA ALA A 2 -21.98 1.65 1.66
C ALA A 2 -21.15 2.95 1.72
N GLU A 3 -20.92 3.46 2.93
CA GLU A 3 -20.29 4.75 3.21
C GLU A 3 -19.29 4.61 4.36
N GLY A 4 -18.22 5.41 4.33
CA GLY A 4 -17.21 5.40 5.37
C GLY A 4 -16.21 4.24 5.23
N TRP A 5 -15.50 3.93 6.32
CA TRP A 5 -14.46 2.89 6.32
C TRP A 5 -15.09 1.50 6.42
N ILE A 6 -14.69 0.61 5.53
CA ILE A 6 -14.90 -0.83 5.62
C ILE A 6 -13.55 -1.47 5.91
N VAL A 7 -13.53 -2.39 6.87
CA VAL A 7 -12.33 -3.14 7.25
C VAL A 7 -12.64 -4.63 7.21
N GLU A 8 -11.84 -5.38 6.45
CA GLU A 8 -11.86 -6.84 6.40
C GLU A 8 -10.57 -7.38 7.03
N ARG A 9 -10.71 -8.24 8.05
CA ARG A 9 -9.60 -9.03 8.58
C ARG A 9 -9.41 -10.25 7.68
N GLY A 10 -8.39 -10.22 6.85
CA GLY A 10 -8.06 -11.30 5.93
C GLY A 10 -6.99 -12.24 6.47
N ILE A 11 -6.53 -13.14 5.61
CA ILE A 11 -5.42 -14.04 5.93
C ILE A 11 -4.09 -13.33 5.73
N GLY A 12 -3.33 -13.18 6.83
CA GLY A 12 -2.00 -12.57 6.83
C GLY A 12 -1.98 -11.06 6.57
N GLU A 13 -3.16 -10.41 6.49
CA GLU A 13 -3.31 -8.98 6.34
C GLU A 13 -4.69 -8.48 6.79
N THR A 14 -4.76 -7.22 7.17
CA THR A 14 -6.00 -6.45 7.30
C THR A 14 -6.15 -5.50 6.11
N ARG A 15 -7.33 -5.45 5.51
CA ARG A 15 -7.65 -4.62 4.35
C ARG A 15 -8.69 -3.59 4.71
N ALA A 16 -8.52 -2.36 4.25
CA ALA A 16 -9.47 -1.29 4.51
C ALA A 16 -9.70 -0.44 3.26
N ALA A 17 -10.95 -0.05 3.02
CA ALA A 17 -11.32 0.94 2.02
C ALA A 17 -12.29 1.96 2.62
N ARG A 18 -12.10 3.24 2.31
CA ARG A 18 -13.09 4.28 2.57
C ARG A 18 -13.95 4.45 1.34
N LEU A 19 -15.25 4.30 1.51
CA LEU A 19 -16.23 4.52 0.45
C LEU A 19 -16.88 5.89 0.57
N VAL A 20 -17.13 6.51 -0.58
CA VAL A 20 -17.99 7.69 -0.77
C VAL A 20 -18.80 7.44 -2.03
N ASP A 21 -20.13 7.54 -1.92
CA ASP A 21 -21.08 7.20 -2.99
C ASP A 21 -20.87 5.79 -3.56
N GLY A 22 -20.46 4.85 -2.69
CA GLY A 22 -20.16 3.46 -3.07
C GLY A 22 -18.83 3.24 -3.79
N ALA A 23 -18.04 4.29 -4.05
CA ALA A 23 -16.73 4.19 -4.71
C ALA A 23 -15.58 4.26 -3.70
N ILE A 24 -14.52 3.47 -3.92
CA ILE A 24 -13.30 3.55 -3.12
C ILE A 24 -12.61 4.89 -3.37
N VAL A 25 -12.45 5.69 -2.32
CA VAL A 25 -11.70 6.98 -2.38
C VAL A 25 -10.34 6.91 -1.69
N GLU A 26 -10.18 5.99 -0.74
CA GLU A 26 -8.92 5.66 -0.08
C GLU A 26 -8.89 4.16 0.21
N ALA A 27 -7.73 3.53 0.11
CA ALA A 27 -7.57 2.14 0.55
C ALA A 27 -6.23 1.92 1.22
N ARG A 28 -6.16 0.90 2.07
CA ARG A 28 -4.96 0.50 2.81
C ARG A 28 -4.94 -1.02 2.95
N ILE A 29 -3.74 -1.57 2.91
CA ILE A 29 -3.46 -2.95 3.27
C ILE A 29 -2.40 -2.92 4.36
N GLU A 30 -2.66 -3.68 5.41
CA GLU A 30 -1.77 -3.87 6.56
C GLU A 30 -1.39 -5.34 6.66
N PRO A 31 -0.25 -5.76 6.08
CA PRO A 31 0.27 -7.10 6.26
C PRO A 31 0.69 -7.33 7.72
N ASP A 32 0.38 -8.52 8.26
CA ASP A 32 0.65 -8.86 9.67
C ASP A 32 2.15 -9.02 9.97
N ASP A 33 2.93 -9.30 8.93
CA ASP A 33 4.38 -9.50 8.95
C ASP A 33 5.19 -8.20 8.81
N LEU A 34 4.52 -7.04 8.61
CA LEU A 34 5.17 -5.75 8.49
C LEU A 34 5.03 -4.89 9.75
N LEU A 35 6.13 -4.22 10.11
CA LEU A 35 6.16 -3.30 11.24
C LEU A 35 5.24 -2.09 10.99
N ARG A 36 4.43 -1.70 11.97
CA ARG A 36 3.58 -0.51 11.84
C ARG A 36 4.29 0.77 12.29
N ALA A 37 4.01 1.87 11.59
CA ALA A 37 4.33 3.19 12.12
C ALA A 37 3.46 3.47 13.37
N GLY A 38 4.11 3.91 14.45
CA GLY A 38 3.55 4.06 15.79
C GLY A 38 3.96 2.93 16.75
N THR A 39 4.52 1.82 16.26
CA THR A 39 4.97 0.73 17.14
C THR A 39 6.07 1.22 18.06
N ILE A 40 5.89 0.96 19.36
CA ILE A 40 6.86 1.29 20.41
C ILE A 40 7.58 0.01 20.80
N LEU A 41 8.89 -0.02 20.61
CA LEU A 41 9.71 -1.17 20.95
C LEU A 41 11.03 -0.76 21.59
N THR A 42 11.67 -1.73 22.21
CA THR A 42 13.00 -1.58 22.79
C THR A 42 14.05 -1.95 21.74
N ALA A 43 15.02 -1.08 21.51
CA ALA A 43 16.12 -1.33 20.58
C ALA A 43 17.47 -0.96 21.21
N ARG A 44 18.55 -1.54 20.69
CA ARG A 44 19.92 -1.22 21.07
C ARG A 44 20.54 -0.27 20.05
N LEU A 45 21.13 0.83 20.51
CA LEU A 45 21.91 1.73 19.65
C LEU A 45 23.23 1.05 19.27
N VAL A 46 23.35 0.59 18.02
CA VAL A 46 24.54 -0.15 17.55
C VAL A 46 25.57 0.74 16.86
N ARG A 47 25.16 1.92 16.39
CA ARG A 47 26.07 2.88 15.76
C ARG A 47 25.54 4.31 15.87
N ARG A 48 26.40 5.26 16.20
CA ARG A 48 26.13 6.70 16.21
C ARG A 48 26.59 7.34 14.91
N LEU A 49 25.80 8.30 14.41
CA LEU A 49 26.08 9.10 13.21
C LEU A 49 25.90 10.59 13.54
N PRO A 50 26.73 11.18 14.41
CA PRO A 50 26.49 12.50 15.00
C PRO A 50 26.42 13.63 13.98
N VAL A 51 27.19 13.56 12.89
CA VAL A 51 27.18 14.56 11.80
C VAL A 51 25.79 14.70 11.16
N ARG A 52 24.99 13.62 11.13
CA ARG A 52 23.63 13.61 10.59
C ARG A 52 22.55 13.72 11.66
N ASN A 53 22.93 13.88 12.92
CA ASN A 53 22.02 13.75 14.07
C ASN A 53 21.24 12.43 14.05
N GLU A 54 21.88 11.35 13.61
CA GLU A 54 21.26 10.04 13.37
C GLU A 54 21.97 8.94 14.18
N GLY A 55 21.28 7.82 14.37
CA GLY A 55 21.85 6.58 14.88
C GLY A 55 21.28 5.37 14.15
N ILE A 56 21.95 4.23 14.26
CA ILE A 56 21.40 2.94 13.84
C ILE A 56 21.05 2.18 15.12
N VAL A 57 19.77 1.84 15.23
CA VAL A 57 19.24 1.01 16.32
C VAL A 57 18.84 -0.35 15.75
N ALA A 58 19.07 -1.41 16.52
CA ALA A 58 18.73 -2.77 16.14
C ALA A 58 18.01 -3.50 17.28
N TRP A 59 17.12 -4.41 16.91
CA TRP A 59 16.44 -5.38 17.77
C TRP A 59 16.56 -6.76 17.11
N ASP A 60 15.94 -7.79 17.67
CA ASP A 60 16.15 -9.19 17.27
C ASP A 60 15.96 -9.41 15.76
N ASP A 61 14.87 -8.87 15.20
CA ASP A 61 14.47 -9.10 13.81
C ASP A 61 14.52 -7.84 12.92
N GLY A 62 15.28 -6.80 13.31
CA GLY A 62 15.36 -5.62 12.45
C GLY A 62 16.24 -4.47 12.91
N GLU A 63 16.35 -3.47 12.05
CA GLU A 63 17.08 -2.24 12.30
C GLU A 63 16.33 -1.00 11.78
N ALA A 64 16.57 0.14 12.44
CA ALA A 64 16.04 1.43 12.03
C ALA A 64 17.11 2.52 12.09
N LEU A 65 16.93 3.53 11.25
CA LEU A 65 17.61 4.81 11.37
C LEU A 65 16.87 5.66 12.40
N LEU A 66 17.52 5.95 13.51
CA LEU A 66 17.01 6.78 14.60
C LEU A 66 17.31 8.25 14.33
N HIS A 67 16.28 9.10 14.32
CA HIS A 67 16.43 10.55 14.27
C HIS A 67 15.34 11.24 15.13
N PRO A 68 15.68 12.23 15.97
CA PRO A 68 17.03 12.72 16.26
C PRO A 68 17.83 11.74 17.14
N LEU A 69 19.16 11.81 17.08
CA LEU A 69 20.05 11.04 17.96
C LEU A 69 20.06 11.64 19.38
N PRO A 70 19.65 10.91 20.42
CA PRO A 70 19.75 11.39 21.79
C PRO A 70 21.21 11.62 22.20
N ARG A 71 21.51 12.82 22.70
CA ARG A 71 22.88 13.21 23.11
C ARG A 71 23.44 12.28 24.19
N ALA A 72 22.61 11.89 25.16
CA ALA A 72 22.99 11.12 26.34
C ALA A 72 23.10 9.59 26.12
N VAL A 73 22.72 9.05 24.95
CA VAL A 73 22.65 7.60 24.74
C VAL A 73 23.91 7.09 24.02
N THR A 74 24.76 6.30 24.67
CA THR A 74 25.98 5.75 24.05
C THR A 74 25.71 4.54 23.15
N GLU A 75 26.66 4.18 22.29
CA GLU A 75 26.59 2.88 21.60
C GLU A 75 26.54 1.74 22.62
N GLY A 76 25.80 0.68 22.29
CA GLY A 76 25.48 -0.43 23.18
C GLY A 76 24.31 -0.17 24.12
N ALA A 77 23.90 1.08 24.34
CA ALA A 77 22.77 1.39 25.21
C ALA A 77 21.44 0.99 24.59
N THR A 78 20.51 0.59 25.44
CA THR A 78 19.14 0.22 25.07
C THR A 78 18.21 1.40 25.32
N LEU A 79 17.31 1.67 24.37
CA LEU A 79 16.32 2.75 24.47
C LEU A 79 14.98 2.34 23.86
N ARG A 80 13.91 2.99 24.31
CA ARG A 80 12.60 2.88 23.67
C ARG A 80 12.54 3.78 22.44
N ILE A 81 12.07 3.20 21.35
CA ILE A 81 11.91 3.89 20.08
C ILE A 81 10.48 3.76 19.59
N GLU A 82 10.02 4.76 18.85
CA GLU A 82 8.80 4.72 18.08
C GLU A 82 9.15 4.60 16.60
N ILE A 83 8.59 3.59 15.94
CA ILE A 83 8.71 3.42 14.50
C ILE A 83 7.88 4.50 13.81
N THR A 84 8.51 5.28 12.94
CA THR A 84 7.83 6.36 12.20
C THR A 84 7.52 5.97 10.76
N ARG A 85 8.25 4.99 10.24
CA ARG A 85 8.06 4.36 8.92
C ARG A 85 8.73 2.99 8.97
N PRO A 86 8.06 1.91 8.53
CA PRO A 86 8.70 0.60 8.43
C PRO A 86 9.83 0.57 7.41
N ALA A 87 10.55 -0.54 7.39
CA ALA A 87 11.40 -0.85 6.25
C ALA A 87 10.51 -0.93 5.00
N LEU A 88 11.00 -0.40 3.90
CA LEU A 88 10.27 -0.43 2.62
C LEU A 88 11.08 -1.21 1.60
N PRO A 89 10.41 -2.13 0.85
CA PRO A 89 11.07 -2.89 -0.18
C PRO A 89 11.52 -1.93 -1.29
N GLU A 90 12.77 -2.08 -1.73
CA GLU A 90 13.30 -1.41 -2.91
C GLU A 90 14.20 -2.40 -3.66
N PRO A 91 14.23 -2.36 -5.01
CA PRO A 91 15.16 -3.16 -5.79
C PRO A 91 16.60 -2.95 -5.31
N GLY A 92 17.27 -4.03 -4.90
CA GLY A 92 18.62 -3.99 -4.33
C GLY A 92 18.60 -3.80 -2.82
N LYS A 93 18.86 -2.57 -2.34
CA LYS A 93 19.03 -2.31 -0.90
C LYS A 93 17.74 -1.74 -0.30
N PRO A 94 17.02 -2.49 0.55
CA PRO A 94 15.78 -2.00 1.13
C PRO A 94 16.02 -0.73 1.96
N LYS A 95 15.05 0.19 1.91
CA LYS A 95 15.07 1.37 2.76
C LYS A 95 14.82 0.93 4.19
N ARG A 96 15.86 1.00 5.03
CA ARG A 96 15.79 0.80 6.48
C ARG A 96 14.56 1.50 7.08
N ALA A 97 14.00 0.92 8.13
CA ALA A 97 12.97 1.57 8.92
C ALA A 97 13.48 2.93 9.45
N ARG A 98 12.56 3.85 9.74
CA ARG A 98 12.87 5.09 10.46
C ARG A 98 12.21 5.06 11.82
N ALA A 99 12.94 5.51 12.81
CA ALA A 99 12.46 5.61 14.18
C ALA A 99 12.83 6.95 14.81
N ARG A 100 12.11 7.29 15.88
CA ARG A 100 12.45 8.40 16.78
C ARG A 100 12.52 7.87 18.22
N PRO A 101 13.20 8.58 19.14
CA PRO A 101 13.09 8.26 20.56
C PRO A 101 11.62 8.30 20.99
N ALA A 102 11.16 7.28 21.70
CA ALA A 102 9.80 7.25 22.22
C ALA A 102 9.63 8.27 23.36
N ALA A 103 8.40 8.71 23.61
CA ALA A 103 8.09 9.53 24.77
C ALA A 103 8.42 8.77 26.09
N PRO A 104 8.78 9.45 27.19
CA PRO A 104 9.15 8.80 28.45
C PRO A 104 8.08 7.86 29.01
N ASP A 105 6.81 8.19 28.78
CA ASP A 105 5.60 7.48 29.21
C ASP A 105 5.04 6.52 28.13
N ALA A 106 5.69 6.43 26.96
CA ALA A 106 5.25 5.53 25.90
C ALA A 106 5.30 4.07 26.34
N VAL A 107 4.18 3.37 26.13
CA VAL A 107 4.01 1.95 26.45
C VAL A 107 4.50 1.12 25.29
N LEU A 108 5.26 0.05 25.59
CA LEU A 108 5.70 -0.92 24.58
C LEU A 108 4.49 -1.62 23.96
N GLY A 109 4.49 -1.75 22.64
CA GLY A 109 3.43 -2.45 21.94
C GLY A 109 3.30 -2.07 20.48
N PRO A 110 2.48 -2.82 19.73
CA PRO A 110 2.17 -2.49 18.34
C PRO A 110 1.43 -1.15 18.24
N ALA A 111 1.58 -0.47 17.10
CA ALA A 111 0.66 0.61 16.74
C ALA A 111 -0.79 0.08 16.59
N PRO A 112 -1.81 0.95 16.74
CA PRO A 112 -3.19 0.62 16.36
C PRO A 112 -3.27 0.05 14.95
N SER A 113 -4.07 -0.99 14.77
CA SER A 113 -4.30 -1.65 13.49
C SER A 113 -5.35 -0.90 12.67
N LEU A 114 -5.39 -1.14 11.35
CA LEU A 114 -6.55 -0.80 10.52
C LEU A 114 -7.87 -1.36 11.10
N ALA A 115 -7.83 -2.49 11.81
CA ALA A 115 -9.00 -3.06 12.48
C ALA A 115 -9.52 -2.23 13.66
N ASP A 116 -8.75 -1.26 14.13
CA ASP A 116 -9.12 -0.34 15.22
C ASP A 116 -9.61 1.02 14.69
N LEU A 117 -9.85 1.15 13.38
CA LEU A 117 -10.34 2.39 12.78
C LEU A 117 -11.71 2.78 13.37
N PRO A 118 -11.82 3.99 13.97
CA PRO A 118 -13.07 4.42 14.60
C PRO A 118 -14.22 4.50 13.58
N GLY A 119 -15.35 3.89 13.93
CA GLY A 119 -16.56 3.91 13.10
C GLY A 119 -16.49 3.07 11.83
N ALA A 120 -15.43 2.26 11.66
CA ALA A 120 -15.35 1.35 10.52
C ALA A 120 -16.40 0.23 10.64
N GLN A 121 -16.96 -0.17 9.50
CA GLN A 121 -17.74 -1.38 9.38
C GLN A 121 -16.79 -2.58 9.27
N LEU A 122 -17.03 -3.63 10.07
CA LEU A 122 -16.29 -4.89 10.02
C LEU A 122 -17.25 -6.03 9.61
N PRO A 123 -17.39 -6.32 8.30
CA PRO A 123 -18.16 -7.46 7.83
C PRO A 123 -17.58 -8.78 8.36
N GLY A 124 -18.46 -9.71 8.74
CA GLY A 124 -18.08 -11.06 9.09
C GLY A 124 -17.69 -11.90 7.87
N PRO A 125 -17.08 -13.08 8.07
CA PRO A 125 -16.57 -13.93 6.98
C PRO A 125 -17.63 -14.36 5.96
N TYR A 126 -18.88 -14.51 6.39
CA TYR A 126 -20.01 -14.94 5.54
C TYR A 126 -20.89 -13.78 5.07
N ASP A 127 -20.56 -12.55 5.47
CA ASP A 127 -21.29 -11.38 5.02
C ASP A 127 -20.95 -11.06 3.57
N ARG A 128 -21.81 -10.25 2.96
CA ARG A 128 -21.61 -9.68 1.63
C ARG A 128 -20.21 -9.06 1.51
N ASP A 129 -19.51 -9.33 0.41
CA ASP A 129 -18.18 -8.78 0.16
C ASP A 129 -18.27 -7.31 -0.29
N LEU A 130 -18.39 -6.41 0.68
CA LEU A 130 -18.52 -4.98 0.42
C LEU A 130 -17.29 -4.36 -0.26
N LEU A 131 -16.11 -4.96 -0.07
CA LEU A 131 -14.90 -4.51 -0.77
C LEU A 131 -14.97 -4.92 -2.24
N ALA A 132 -15.36 -6.17 -2.54
CA ALA A 132 -15.54 -6.61 -3.92
C ALA A 132 -16.63 -5.81 -4.63
N ASP A 133 -17.76 -5.56 -3.98
CA ASP A 133 -18.84 -4.72 -4.54
C ASP A 133 -18.39 -3.29 -4.90
N ALA A 134 -17.38 -2.76 -4.18
CA ALA A 134 -16.86 -1.42 -4.36
C ALA A 134 -15.69 -1.34 -5.37
N GLY A 135 -15.34 -2.44 -6.03
CA GLY A 135 -14.29 -2.48 -7.05
C GLY A 135 -12.88 -2.75 -6.48
N TRP A 136 -12.77 -3.54 -5.42
CA TRP A 136 -11.47 -3.88 -4.85
C TRP A 136 -10.57 -4.66 -5.82
N ALA A 137 -11.14 -5.57 -6.63
CA ALA A 137 -10.35 -6.36 -7.56
C ALA A 137 -9.65 -5.47 -8.60
N GLU A 138 -10.38 -4.49 -9.13
CA GLU A 138 -9.90 -3.49 -10.07
C GLU A 138 -8.81 -2.62 -9.44
N LEU A 139 -8.97 -2.20 -8.18
CA LEU A 139 -7.92 -1.46 -7.45
C LEU A 139 -6.63 -2.28 -7.29
N ILE A 140 -6.76 -3.58 -7.01
CA ILE A 140 -5.60 -4.48 -6.92
C ILE A 140 -4.93 -4.66 -8.27
N GLU A 141 -5.72 -4.80 -9.34
CA GLU A 141 -5.20 -4.86 -10.71
C GLU A 141 -4.44 -3.57 -11.07
N GLU A 142 -4.99 -2.40 -10.76
CA GLU A 142 -4.32 -1.10 -10.92
C GLU A 142 -2.99 -1.06 -10.15
N ALA A 143 -2.95 -1.56 -8.90
CA ALA A 143 -1.73 -1.61 -8.11
C ALA A 143 -0.66 -2.54 -8.70
N ALA A 144 -1.09 -3.71 -9.19
CA ALA A 144 -0.21 -4.73 -9.76
C ALA A 144 0.35 -4.33 -11.13
N THR A 145 -0.52 -3.79 -12.00
CA THR A 145 -0.16 -3.36 -13.37
C THR A 145 0.43 -1.98 -13.42
N ARG A 146 0.23 -1.17 -12.37
CA ARG A 146 0.62 0.24 -12.26
C ARG A 146 0.00 1.12 -13.34
N THR A 147 -1.14 0.69 -13.87
CA THR A 147 -1.90 1.38 -14.90
C THR A 147 -3.28 1.71 -14.36
N VAL A 148 -3.72 2.95 -14.52
CA VAL A 148 -5.05 3.41 -14.08
C VAL A 148 -5.76 4.05 -15.26
N MET A 149 -6.87 3.47 -15.68
CA MET A 149 -7.68 4.01 -16.76
C MET A 149 -8.61 5.12 -16.25
N PHE A 150 -8.82 6.16 -17.05
CA PHE A 150 -9.84 7.16 -16.81
C PHE A 150 -10.51 7.57 -18.13
N VAL A 151 -11.63 8.29 -18.06
CA VAL A 151 -12.32 8.74 -19.28
C VAL A 151 -11.41 9.68 -20.06
N GLY A 152 -11.03 9.26 -21.27
CA GLY A 152 -10.16 10.03 -22.18
C GLY A 152 -8.66 9.83 -21.97
N GLY A 153 -8.23 8.87 -21.15
CA GLY A 153 -6.81 8.58 -20.98
C GLY A 153 -6.45 7.47 -19.99
N ALA A 154 -5.15 7.36 -19.73
CA ALA A 154 -4.57 6.41 -18.79
C ALA A 154 -3.43 7.06 -18.01
N LEU A 155 -3.19 6.55 -16.80
CA LEU A 155 -2.03 6.88 -16.00
C LEU A 155 -1.06 5.69 -16.00
N SER A 156 0.21 5.97 -16.23
CA SER A 156 1.30 5.02 -16.02
C SER A 156 2.08 5.42 -14.78
N ILE A 157 2.18 4.54 -13.77
CA ILE A 157 2.77 4.86 -12.47
C ILE A 157 4.11 4.14 -12.28
N HIS A 158 5.17 4.93 -12.08
CA HIS A 158 6.55 4.47 -12.03
C HIS A 158 7.18 4.79 -10.66
N PRO A 159 7.15 3.87 -9.69
CA PRO A 159 7.92 4.03 -8.46
C PRO A 159 9.42 3.98 -8.78
N THR A 160 10.17 4.97 -8.29
CA THR A 160 11.64 5.02 -8.40
C THR A 160 12.26 5.15 -7.00
N PRO A 161 13.58 4.93 -6.84
CA PRO A 161 14.24 5.11 -5.54
C PRO A 161 14.06 6.51 -4.93
N ALA A 162 13.91 7.55 -5.76
CA ALA A 162 13.79 8.93 -5.30
C ALA A 162 12.33 9.38 -5.10
N MET A 163 11.46 9.06 -6.06
CA MET A 163 10.07 9.49 -6.09
C MET A 163 9.21 8.58 -6.97
N THR A 164 7.88 8.69 -6.86
CA THR A 164 6.96 8.07 -7.82
C THR A 164 6.67 9.05 -8.94
N LEU A 165 6.81 8.63 -10.20
CA LEU A 165 6.43 9.42 -11.37
C LEU A 165 5.11 8.89 -11.93
N ILE A 166 4.21 9.79 -12.33
CA ILE A 166 2.94 9.49 -12.96
C ILE A 166 2.94 10.18 -14.32
N ASP A 167 2.88 9.38 -15.37
CA ASP A 167 2.77 9.82 -16.75
C ASP A 167 1.31 9.73 -17.20
N ILE A 168 0.90 10.63 -18.10
CA ILE A 168 -0.50 10.81 -18.52
C ILE A 168 -0.58 10.81 -20.04
N ASP A 169 -1.22 9.77 -20.57
CA ASP A 169 -1.53 9.62 -21.99
C ASP A 169 -3.04 9.67 -22.21
N GLY A 170 -3.46 10.13 -23.38
CA GLY A 170 -4.88 10.17 -23.72
C GLY A 170 -5.16 10.79 -25.08
N ASP A 171 -6.44 10.79 -25.46
CA ASP A 171 -6.94 11.29 -26.74
C ASP A 171 -7.67 12.64 -26.63
N LEU A 172 -7.81 13.17 -25.41
CA LEU A 172 -8.34 14.50 -25.15
C LEU A 172 -7.41 15.60 -25.67
N ALA A 173 -7.97 16.79 -25.93
CA ALA A 173 -7.17 17.97 -26.21
C ALA A 173 -6.20 18.25 -25.04
N PRO A 174 -4.96 18.75 -25.28
CA PRO A 174 -3.93 18.86 -24.24
C PRO A 174 -4.36 19.59 -22.96
N ALA A 175 -5.18 20.64 -23.10
CA ALA A 175 -5.70 21.38 -21.96
C ALA A 175 -6.69 20.57 -21.11
N ASP A 176 -7.60 19.85 -21.76
CA ASP A 176 -8.58 18.99 -21.10
C ASP A 176 -7.90 17.76 -20.49
N LEU A 177 -6.94 17.17 -21.21
CA LEU A 177 -6.14 16.04 -20.73
C LEU A 177 -5.34 16.40 -19.49
N ALA A 178 -4.73 17.60 -19.43
CA ALA A 178 -4.01 18.06 -18.25
C ALA A 178 -4.94 18.16 -17.02
N ILE A 179 -6.14 18.71 -17.16
CA ILE A 179 -7.07 18.87 -16.02
C ILE A 179 -7.66 17.51 -15.59
N ALA A 180 -8.10 16.71 -16.56
CA ALA A 180 -8.68 15.39 -16.31
C ALA A 180 -7.63 14.41 -15.72
N GLY A 181 -6.44 14.39 -16.31
CA GLY A 181 -5.32 13.57 -15.86
C GLY A 181 -4.81 13.98 -14.47
N ALA A 182 -4.70 15.28 -14.18
CA ALA A 182 -4.35 15.75 -12.84
C ALA A 182 -5.35 15.28 -11.77
N ARG A 183 -6.66 15.34 -12.08
CA ARG A 183 -7.72 14.83 -11.21
C ARG A 183 -7.64 13.31 -11.04
N ALA A 184 -7.42 12.57 -12.12
CA ALA A 184 -7.29 11.12 -12.10
C ALA A 184 -6.06 10.69 -11.27
N ALA A 185 -4.92 11.36 -11.45
CA ALA A 185 -3.69 11.11 -10.70
C ALA A 185 -3.89 11.38 -9.21
N ALA A 186 -4.52 12.49 -8.83
CA ALA A 186 -4.86 12.78 -7.44
C ALA A 186 -5.74 11.70 -6.80
N ARG A 187 -6.76 11.21 -7.52
CA ARG A 187 -7.59 10.09 -7.06
C ARG A 187 -6.80 8.79 -6.94
N ALA A 188 -5.95 8.47 -7.91
CA ALA A 188 -5.10 7.28 -7.87
C ALA A 188 -4.13 7.33 -6.67
N ILE A 189 -3.50 8.49 -6.41
CA ILE A 189 -2.62 8.70 -5.26
C ILE A 189 -3.34 8.40 -3.94
N ALA A 190 -4.60 8.83 -3.79
CA ALA A 190 -5.40 8.57 -2.60
C ALA A 190 -5.80 7.10 -2.47
N ARG A 191 -6.36 6.51 -3.55
CA ARG A 191 -6.86 5.13 -3.57
C ARG A 191 -5.74 4.10 -3.38
N LEU A 192 -4.56 4.33 -3.98
CA LEU A 192 -3.41 3.43 -3.92
C LEU A 192 -2.44 3.72 -2.76
N ASP A 193 -2.79 4.67 -1.88
CA ASP A 193 -1.98 5.17 -0.76
C ASP A 193 -0.54 5.55 -1.16
N ILE A 194 -0.37 6.20 -2.31
CA ILE A 194 0.95 6.62 -2.80
C ILE A 194 1.44 7.78 -1.95
N THR A 195 2.61 7.63 -1.32
CA THR A 195 3.18 8.62 -0.41
C THR A 195 4.66 8.89 -0.70
N GLY A 196 5.24 9.91 -0.05
CA GLY A 196 6.59 10.39 -0.34
C GLY A 196 6.58 11.52 -1.37
N SER A 197 7.67 11.63 -2.13
CA SER A 197 7.76 12.56 -3.27
C SER A 197 7.08 11.92 -4.48
N ILE A 198 6.21 12.67 -5.14
CA ILE A 198 5.43 12.24 -6.29
C ILE A 198 5.54 13.32 -7.36
N GLY A 199 5.78 12.93 -8.61
CA GLY A 199 5.80 13.82 -9.76
C GLY A 199 4.71 13.44 -10.72
N ILE A 200 3.95 14.41 -11.20
CA ILE A 200 2.94 14.22 -12.24
C ILE A 200 3.44 14.95 -13.47
N ASP A 201 3.60 14.21 -14.58
CA ASP A 201 3.94 14.75 -15.87
C ASP A 201 2.65 15.00 -16.66
N LEU A 202 2.23 16.27 -16.73
CA LEU A 202 1.04 16.67 -17.48
C LEU A 202 1.45 17.04 -18.90
N PRO A 203 0.56 16.89 -19.89
CA PRO A 203 0.77 17.46 -21.21
C PRO A 203 1.21 18.93 -21.13
N THR A 204 2.24 19.29 -21.89
CA THR A 204 2.76 20.65 -21.88
C THR A 204 1.72 21.61 -22.44
N VAL A 205 1.25 22.53 -21.59
CA VAL A 205 0.26 23.56 -21.93
C VAL A 205 0.81 24.96 -21.67
N GLY A 206 0.80 25.81 -22.71
CA GLY A 206 1.30 27.18 -22.62
C GLY A 206 0.42 28.09 -21.75
N ASP A 207 -0.88 27.82 -21.70
CA ASP A 207 -1.85 28.62 -20.95
C ASP A 207 -1.67 28.47 -19.43
N LYS A 208 -1.49 29.60 -18.75
CA LYS A 208 -1.39 29.69 -17.29
C LYS A 208 -2.70 29.32 -16.61
N ALA A 209 -3.86 29.65 -17.19
CA ALA A 209 -5.16 29.34 -16.60
C ALA A 209 -5.38 27.83 -16.50
N VAL A 210 -5.01 27.09 -17.56
CA VAL A 210 -5.08 25.62 -17.58
C VAL A 210 -4.17 25.01 -16.52
N ARG A 211 -2.93 25.51 -16.37
CA ARG A 211 -2.00 25.05 -15.33
C ARG A 211 -2.53 25.25 -13.91
N ILE A 212 -3.23 26.37 -13.66
CA ILE A 212 -3.89 26.62 -12.38
C ILE A 212 -5.06 25.65 -12.20
N ALA A 213 -5.91 25.48 -13.21
CA ALA A 213 -7.05 24.56 -13.14
C ALA A 213 -6.63 23.09 -12.90
N ALA A 214 -5.53 22.65 -13.49
CA ALA A 214 -4.98 21.31 -13.23
C ALA A 214 -4.49 21.17 -11.77
N ALA A 215 -3.83 22.19 -11.24
CA ALA A 215 -3.42 22.22 -9.83
C ALA A 215 -4.63 22.23 -8.87
N ASP A 216 -5.66 23.02 -9.17
CA ASP A 216 -6.90 23.06 -8.38
C ASP A 216 -7.66 21.73 -8.43
N ALA A 217 -7.57 21.01 -9.56
CA ALA A 217 -8.13 19.67 -9.69
C ALA A 217 -7.43 18.65 -8.78
N VAL A 218 -6.11 18.78 -8.56
CA VAL A 218 -5.39 17.99 -7.56
C VAL A 218 -5.89 18.33 -6.16
N ASP A 219 -5.96 19.62 -5.81
CA ASP A 219 -6.37 20.06 -4.47
C ASP A 219 -7.78 19.61 -4.11
N SER A 220 -8.67 19.57 -5.09
CA SER A 220 -10.04 19.14 -4.90
C SER A 220 -10.18 17.63 -4.73
N ALA A 221 -9.28 16.84 -5.32
CA ALA A 221 -9.40 15.39 -5.41
C ALA A 221 -8.52 14.62 -4.41
N LEU A 222 -7.38 15.19 -3.99
CA LEU A 222 -6.46 14.57 -3.05
C LEU A 222 -6.72 15.10 -1.63
N PRO A 223 -7.09 14.26 -0.64
CA PRO A 223 -7.25 14.72 0.73
C PRO A 223 -5.92 15.16 1.36
N GLN A 224 -5.97 16.26 2.11
CA GLN A 224 -4.88 16.73 2.97
C GLN A 224 -4.56 15.69 4.08
N PRO A 225 -3.31 15.61 4.58
CA PRO A 225 -2.20 16.54 4.33
C PRO A 225 -1.37 16.19 3.09
N PHE A 226 -1.04 17.21 2.28
CA PHE A 226 0.01 17.17 1.27
C PHE A 226 0.50 18.59 0.96
N ASP A 227 1.75 18.69 0.52
CA ASP A 227 2.30 19.90 -0.10
C ASP A 227 2.42 19.68 -1.60
N ARG A 228 2.27 20.73 -2.41
CA ARG A 228 2.55 20.66 -3.86
C ARG A 228 3.20 21.92 -4.38
N THR A 229 3.90 21.80 -5.51
CA THR A 229 4.29 22.96 -6.30
C THR A 229 3.15 23.46 -7.19
N ALA A 230 3.33 24.61 -7.82
CA ALA A 230 2.58 24.94 -9.03
C ALA A 230 2.99 24.02 -10.19
N VAL A 231 2.13 23.90 -11.21
CA VAL A 231 2.50 23.28 -12.49
C VAL A 231 3.50 24.20 -13.20
N ASN A 232 4.68 23.69 -13.52
CA ASN A 232 5.71 24.47 -14.20
C ASN A 232 5.42 24.64 -15.70
N GLY A 233 6.28 25.39 -16.41
CA GLY A 233 6.11 25.66 -17.85
C GLY A 233 6.22 24.43 -18.76
N PHE A 234 6.68 23.29 -18.23
CA PHE A 234 6.84 22.02 -18.93
C PHE A 234 5.76 21.00 -18.55
N GLY A 235 4.77 21.37 -17.72
CA GLY A 235 3.69 20.46 -17.32
C GLY A 235 3.96 19.65 -16.05
N PHE A 236 5.12 19.80 -15.41
CA PHE A 236 5.43 19.01 -14.22
C PHE A 236 4.85 19.64 -12.93
N LEU A 237 4.25 18.80 -12.09
CA LEU A 237 3.78 19.13 -10.75
C LEU A 237 4.35 18.14 -9.74
N GLN A 238 4.96 18.63 -8.66
CA GLN A 238 5.44 17.79 -7.57
C GLN A 238 4.47 17.84 -6.39
N ILE A 239 4.19 16.67 -5.80
CA ILE A 239 3.43 16.49 -4.57
C ILE A 239 4.34 15.82 -3.53
N VAL A 240 4.24 16.25 -2.27
CA VAL A 240 4.90 15.61 -1.13
C VAL A 240 3.85 15.19 -0.12
N ARG A 241 3.80 13.89 0.18
CA ARG A 241 2.95 13.29 1.22
C ARG A 241 3.81 12.58 2.25
N ARG A 242 3.40 12.62 3.53
CA ARG A 242 4.12 11.92 4.60
C ARG A 242 4.11 10.40 4.35
N ARG A 243 5.30 9.81 4.21
CA ARG A 243 5.49 8.37 4.01
C ARG A 243 5.57 7.64 5.34
N SER A 244 4.49 6.96 5.73
CA SER A 244 4.36 6.22 7.00
C SER A 244 4.22 4.71 6.82
N ARG A 245 3.92 4.25 5.59
CA ARG A 245 3.75 2.83 5.23
C ARG A 245 4.08 2.62 3.74
N ALA A 246 4.05 1.37 3.30
CA ALA A 246 4.11 1.04 1.87
C ALA A 246 2.77 1.37 1.22
N SER A 247 2.83 1.95 0.02
CA SER A 247 1.67 2.09 -0.89
C SER A 247 1.26 0.72 -1.44
N LEU A 248 0.05 0.62 -2.00
CA LEU A 248 -0.39 -0.62 -2.64
C LEU A 248 0.56 -1.02 -3.79
N ILE A 249 1.03 -0.06 -4.60
CA ILE A 249 1.99 -0.33 -5.68
C ILE A 249 3.29 -0.95 -5.15
N GLU A 250 3.78 -0.51 -3.99
CA GLU A 250 4.99 -1.05 -3.37
C GLU A 250 4.75 -2.44 -2.78
N LEU A 251 3.57 -2.69 -2.18
CA LEU A 251 3.19 -4.01 -1.67
C LEU A 251 3.07 -5.03 -2.82
N PHE A 252 2.43 -4.65 -3.92
CA PHE A 252 2.21 -5.55 -5.06
C PHE A 252 3.44 -5.78 -5.94
N ALA A 253 4.59 -5.19 -5.60
CA ALA A 253 5.89 -5.60 -6.13
C ALA A 253 6.39 -6.92 -5.52
N ASP A 254 5.84 -7.35 -4.37
CA ASP A 254 6.20 -8.58 -3.66
C ASP A 254 5.19 -9.70 -3.96
N PRO A 255 5.64 -10.94 -4.28
CA PRO A 255 4.76 -12.10 -4.44
C PRO A 255 3.82 -12.36 -3.25
N ALA A 256 4.19 -11.94 -2.04
CA ALA A 256 3.37 -12.13 -0.85
C ALA A 256 2.03 -11.39 -0.90
N ALA A 257 1.95 -10.23 -1.55
CA ALA A 257 0.66 -9.54 -1.73
C ALA A 257 -0.27 -10.36 -2.62
N HIS A 258 0.25 -10.92 -3.72
CA HIS A 258 -0.52 -11.78 -4.64
C HIS A 258 -0.95 -13.09 -3.98
N ALA A 259 -0.13 -13.65 -3.08
CA ALA A 259 -0.49 -14.83 -2.29
C ALA A 259 -1.73 -14.59 -1.42
N ARG A 260 -1.78 -13.46 -0.70
CA ARG A 260 -2.93 -13.10 0.15
C ARG A 260 -4.19 -12.83 -0.66
N VAL A 261 -4.07 -12.21 -1.84
CA VAL A 261 -5.19 -12.05 -2.79
C VAL A 261 -5.72 -13.40 -3.24
N LEU A 262 -4.85 -14.35 -3.60
CA LEU A 262 -5.27 -15.69 -4.05
C LEU A 262 -5.94 -16.49 -2.94
N LEU A 263 -5.45 -16.37 -1.69
CA LEU A 263 -6.10 -16.97 -0.53
C LEU A 263 -7.49 -16.38 -0.30
N ARG A 264 -7.64 -15.05 -0.33
CA ARG A 264 -8.96 -14.39 -0.27
C ARG A 264 -9.89 -14.86 -1.40
N GLN A 265 -9.38 -15.02 -2.62
CA GLN A 265 -10.18 -15.56 -3.72
C GLN A 265 -10.66 -16.98 -3.39
N ALA A 266 -9.83 -17.83 -2.79
CA ALA A 266 -10.23 -19.16 -2.38
C ALA A 266 -11.33 -19.14 -1.30
N GLU A 267 -11.20 -18.23 -0.32
CA GLU A 267 -12.20 -17.97 0.72
C GLU A 267 -13.59 -17.62 0.13
N ARG A 268 -13.60 -16.87 -0.98
CA ARG A 268 -14.82 -16.39 -1.65
C ARG A 268 -15.28 -17.27 -2.82
N THR A 269 -14.51 -18.28 -3.22
CA THR A 269 -14.87 -19.16 -4.33
C THR A 269 -15.97 -20.14 -3.90
N GLY A 270 -17.13 -20.03 -4.56
CA GLY A 270 -18.27 -20.92 -4.39
C GLY A 270 -17.98 -22.38 -4.78
N GLY A 271 -18.99 -23.23 -4.63
CA GLY A 271 -18.89 -24.67 -4.91
C GLY A 271 -18.44 -25.51 -3.70
N SER A 272 -18.09 -26.77 -3.91
CA SER A 272 -17.73 -27.75 -2.88
C SER A 272 -16.48 -28.55 -3.24
N GLY A 273 -15.89 -29.22 -2.24
CA GLY A 273 -14.65 -29.98 -2.38
C GLY A 273 -13.39 -29.12 -2.46
N GLU A 274 -12.25 -29.77 -2.67
CA GLU A 274 -10.91 -29.16 -2.72
C GLU A 274 -10.86 -27.90 -3.60
N ARG A 275 -10.09 -26.90 -3.17
CA ARG A 275 -9.79 -25.71 -3.96
C ARG A 275 -8.37 -25.79 -4.51
N THR A 276 -8.23 -25.73 -5.83
CA THR A 276 -6.93 -25.67 -6.50
C THR A 276 -6.55 -24.23 -6.77
N LEU A 277 -5.49 -23.76 -6.13
CA LEU A 277 -4.88 -22.44 -6.32
C LEU A 277 -3.75 -22.60 -7.34
N THR A 278 -3.96 -22.06 -8.56
CA THR A 278 -2.94 -22.08 -9.62
C THR A 278 -2.34 -20.69 -9.75
N ALA A 279 -1.02 -20.56 -9.63
CA ALA A 279 -0.32 -19.28 -9.71
C ALA A 279 1.15 -19.44 -10.13
N HIS A 280 1.81 -18.30 -10.37
CA HIS A 280 3.26 -18.28 -10.60
C HIS A 280 4.02 -18.96 -9.44
N PRO A 281 5.09 -19.75 -9.69
CA PRO A 281 5.79 -20.51 -8.65
C PRO A 281 6.27 -19.67 -7.45
N ALA A 282 6.63 -18.40 -7.66
CA ALA A 282 6.99 -17.49 -6.57
C ALA A 282 5.85 -17.24 -5.59
N VAL A 283 4.60 -17.13 -6.08
CA VAL A 283 3.41 -16.94 -5.24
C VAL A 283 3.08 -18.23 -4.50
N VAL A 284 3.15 -19.37 -5.19
CA VAL A 284 2.95 -20.70 -4.58
C VAL A 284 3.96 -20.95 -3.46
N ALA A 285 5.23 -20.60 -3.68
CA ALA A 285 6.28 -20.72 -2.67
C ALA A 285 5.97 -19.90 -1.42
N VAL A 286 5.43 -18.68 -1.57
CA VAL A 286 5.01 -17.87 -0.41
C VAL A 286 3.87 -18.55 0.35
N ILE A 287 2.83 -19.04 -0.34
CA ILE A 287 1.70 -19.72 0.32
C ILE A 287 2.21 -20.97 1.07
N ALA A 288 3.07 -21.77 0.44
CA ALA A 288 3.64 -22.97 1.04
C ALA A 288 4.53 -22.67 2.27
N ALA A 289 5.19 -21.50 2.29
CA ALA A 289 5.99 -21.06 3.43
C ALA A 289 5.15 -20.59 4.64
N HIS A 290 3.84 -20.42 4.48
CA HIS A 290 2.91 -19.98 5.52
C HIS A 290 1.80 -21.04 5.74
N PRO A 291 2.14 -22.20 6.34
CA PRO A 291 1.16 -23.27 6.57
C PRO A 291 0.00 -22.85 7.49
N ASP A 292 0.21 -21.85 8.34
CA ASP A 292 -0.82 -21.24 9.18
C ASP A 292 -1.88 -20.49 8.34
N TRP A 293 -1.49 -19.83 7.25
CA TRP A 293 -2.42 -19.20 6.31
C TRP A 293 -3.28 -20.23 5.59
N VAL A 294 -2.66 -21.31 5.11
CA VAL A 294 -3.36 -22.44 4.46
C VAL A 294 -4.36 -23.05 5.43
N ALA A 295 -3.93 -23.40 6.64
CA ALA A 295 -4.80 -24.00 7.65
C ALA A 295 -5.96 -23.09 8.07
N ALA A 296 -5.77 -21.76 8.03
CA ALA A 296 -6.84 -20.80 8.31
C ALA A 296 -7.93 -20.84 7.24
N VAL A 297 -7.54 -20.83 5.96
CA VAL A 297 -8.49 -20.91 4.84
C VAL A 297 -9.19 -22.27 4.80
N GLU A 298 -8.46 -23.37 4.97
CA GLU A 298 -9.02 -24.73 4.98
C GLU A 298 -10.06 -24.90 6.10
N ARG A 299 -9.80 -24.34 7.29
CA ARG A 299 -10.74 -24.35 8.41
C ARG A 299 -12.03 -23.61 8.07
N MET A 300 -11.92 -22.48 7.38
CA MET A 300 -13.08 -21.68 7.00
C MET A 300 -13.89 -22.35 5.89
N LEU A 301 -13.23 -22.97 4.91
CA LEU A 301 -13.88 -23.65 3.79
C LEU A 301 -14.37 -25.08 4.14
N GLY A 302 -13.81 -25.71 5.17
CA GLY A 302 -14.08 -27.10 5.52
C GLY A 302 -13.51 -28.11 4.52
N THR A 303 -12.53 -27.72 3.71
CA THR A 303 -11.90 -28.54 2.66
C THR A 303 -10.45 -28.14 2.45
N ALA A 304 -9.65 -29.06 1.90
CA ALA A 304 -8.23 -28.84 1.62
C ALA A 304 -7.99 -27.83 0.48
N LEU A 305 -6.82 -27.20 0.52
CA LEU A 305 -6.25 -26.44 -0.59
C LEU A 305 -5.19 -27.29 -1.33
N ALA A 306 -5.24 -27.28 -2.65
CA ALA A 306 -4.17 -27.79 -3.52
C ALA A 306 -3.44 -26.62 -4.17
N LEU A 307 -2.10 -26.63 -4.11
CA LEU A 307 -1.27 -25.59 -4.72
C LEU A 307 -0.67 -26.09 -6.04
N ARG A 308 -0.81 -25.31 -7.11
CA ARG A 308 -0.25 -25.62 -8.43
C ARG A 308 0.59 -24.46 -8.97
N GLY A 309 1.87 -24.71 -9.18
CA GLY A 309 2.76 -23.77 -9.86
C GLY A 309 2.58 -23.80 -11.38
N ASP A 310 2.43 -22.65 -12.00
CA ASP A 310 2.48 -22.47 -13.46
C ASP A 310 3.37 -21.27 -13.81
N ALA A 311 4.54 -21.55 -14.39
CA ALA A 311 5.52 -20.53 -14.75
C ALA A 311 5.10 -19.65 -15.94
N MET A 312 4.03 -20.00 -16.67
CA MET A 312 3.49 -19.21 -17.77
C MET A 312 2.55 -18.09 -17.29
N LEU A 313 2.10 -18.14 -16.03
CA LEU A 313 1.28 -17.09 -15.46
C LEU A 313 2.15 -15.89 -15.04
N ALA A 314 1.64 -14.68 -15.29
CA ALA A 314 2.16 -13.49 -14.63
C ALA A 314 2.04 -13.63 -13.11
N ILE A 315 2.85 -12.90 -12.35
CA ILE A 315 2.84 -12.94 -10.88
C ILE A 315 1.44 -12.61 -10.31
N SER A 316 0.68 -11.74 -10.99
CA SER A 316 -0.69 -11.35 -10.65
C SER A 316 -1.77 -12.26 -11.24
N GLY A 317 -1.42 -13.22 -12.11
CA GLY A 317 -2.37 -14.03 -12.89
C GLY A 317 -2.89 -15.29 -12.17
N GLY A 318 -2.77 -15.35 -10.84
CA GLY A 318 -3.26 -16.47 -10.06
C GLY A 318 -4.77 -16.60 -10.11
N HIS A 319 -5.27 -17.84 -10.04
CA HIS A 319 -6.71 -18.11 -10.01
C HIS A 319 -7.04 -19.36 -9.18
N VAL A 320 -8.29 -19.46 -8.76
CA VAL A 320 -8.80 -20.56 -7.92
C VAL A 320 -9.88 -21.33 -8.66
N GLN A 321 -9.85 -22.66 -8.53
CA GLN A 321 -10.89 -23.55 -9.03
C GLN A 321 -11.41 -24.43 -7.91
N ALA A 322 -12.74 -24.51 -7.76
CA ALA A 322 -13.39 -25.51 -6.93
C ALA A 322 -13.51 -26.83 -7.68
N ARG A 323 -13.28 -27.96 -6.99
CA ARG A 323 -13.47 -29.30 -7.57
C ARG A 323 -14.89 -29.51 -8.11
N PHE A 324 -15.88 -28.97 -7.41
CA PHE A 324 -17.29 -28.99 -7.80
C PHE A 324 -17.82 -27.54 -7.74
N PRO A 325 -17.77 -26.77 -8.83
CA PRO A 325 -18.19 -25.37 -8.86
C PRO A 325 -19.68 -25.17 -8.61
#